data_AF-A0A8S0GZA9-F1
#
_entry.id   AF-A0A8S0GZA9-F1
#
_cell.length_a   1.000
_cell.length_b   1.000
_cell.length_c   1.000
_cell.angle_alpha   90.00
_cell.angle_beta   90.00
_cell.angle_gamma   90.00
#
_symmetry.space_group_name_H-M   'P 1'
#
loop_
_entity.id
_entity.type
_entity.pdbx_description
1 polymer ?
#
loop_
_entity_poly.entity_id
_entity_poly.type
_entity_poly.pdbx_seq_one_letter_code
_entity_poly.pdbx_strand_id
1 'polypeptide(L)'
;MRIRDLGITLGTGTPGIYNAITDVPGVRVGHHTLNLETADASIHTGVTVIEPRAGSAHLDPCFAGVHVLNGNGDATGLEWIREAGLLATPIAYTNTHSVGVVRDALVAAEREMARQHTYWCMPVVLETYDGVLSDIWGQHVTAEHLHAALSQASSGPVAEGNVGGGTGMICHEFKGGIGTSSRVLSQEQGGWTVGVLVQANYGVREALRVAGYPVGTVLGDVASPFKGPTPVGEAGMGSIVITIATDAPLLPHQCTRLAQRASIGLARVGGGTEDSSGDIFLAFSVGNRNLPVANHGHPVPRPAPCRWSTTITFQRCSWRPPMRWKRPFSTPCWPLAICRAVAARPVRSRPNACWLPWNRSAGDHGASDRSRHTGLRLCTGCSIYLHSLDDYSLSRCLPLLFRAATSTLRLRRNCPDMPPTLIGRGCIVILRRDLSCRDGKAPGPCAA
;
A
#
# COMPACT_ATOMS: atom_id res chain seq x y z
N MET A 1 17.23 -0.73 29.60
CA MET A 1 16.48 0.47 30.01
C MET A 1 15.76 1.01 28.79
N ARG A 2 14.49 1.36 28.91
CA ARG A 2 13.57 1.71 27.81
C ARG A 2 12.70 2.91 28.22
N ILE A 3 11.95 3.48 27.28
CA ILE A 3 11.16 4.71 27.49
C ILE A 3 10.22 4.68 28.72
N ARG A 4 9.62 3.52 29.02
CA ARG A 4 8.75 3.35 30.21
C ARG A 4 9.53 3.32 31.53
N ASP A 5 10.77 2.83 31.52
CA ASP A 5 11.66 2.82 32.70
C ASP A 5 12.07 4.25 33.10
N LEU A 6 12.03 5.19 32.14
CA LEU A 6 12.22 6.63 32.35
C LEU A 6 10.93 7.34 32.84
N GLY A 7 9.89 6.60 33.20
CA GLY A 7 8.59 7.14 33.64
C GLY A 7 7.67 7.63 32.51
N ILE A 8 8.09 7.53 31.25
CA ILE A 8 7.31 8.05 30.11
C ILE A 8 6.31 7.00 29.64
N THR A 9 5.02 7.25 29.87
CA THR A 9 3.92 6.38 29.44
C THR A 9 3.37 6.81 28.08
N LEU A 10 3.38 5.89 27.11
CA LEU A 10 2.85 6.10 25.76
C LEU A 10 1.48 5.47 25.58
N GLY A 11 0.44 6.31 25.52
CA GLY A 11 -0.96 5.89 25.41
C GLY A 11 -1.49 5.22 26.69
N THR A 12 -2.73 4.73 26.62
CA THR A 12 -3.47 4.19 27.78
C THR A 12 -3.38 2.67 27.96
N GLY A 13 -2.89 1.94 26.95
CA GLY A 13 -2.84 0.47 26.99
C GLY A 13 -1.66 -0.07 27.81
N THR A 14 -1.90 -1.21 28.46
CA THR A 14 -0.89 -2.01 29.19
C THR A 14 -0.02 -2.80 28.20
N PRO A 15 1.32 -2.80 28.34
CA PRO A 15 2.20 -3.63 27.52
C PRO A 15 2.17 -5.10 27.95
N GLY A 16 2.67 -5.99 27.08
CA GLY A 16 3.01 -7.37 27.43
C GLY A 16 4.26 -7.46 28.30
N ILE A 17 4.64 -8.68 28.69
CA ILE A 17 5.72 -8.94 29.65
C ILE A 17 7.09 -8.42 29.19
N TYR A 18 7.40 -8.52 27.91
CA TYR A 18 8.63 -8.00 27.31
C TYR A 18 8.48 -6.58 26.74
N ASN A 19 7.23 -6.09 26.63
CA ASN A 19 6.88 -4.89 25.86
C ASN A 19 7.51 -4.94 24.46
N ALA A 20 7.33 -6.05 23.75
CA ALA A 20 8.02 -6.35 22.49
C ALA A 20 7.15 -7.19 21.54
N ILE A 21 7.49 -7.24 20.25
CA ILE A 21 6.73 -8.02 19.25
C ILE A 21 6.61 -9.52 19.61
N THR A 22 7.63 -10.03 20.30
CA THR A 22 7.77 -11.38 20.85
C THR A 22 6.81 -11.71 22.01
N ASP A 23 6.06 -10.73 22.53
CA ASP A 23 4.92 -11.00 23.42
C ASP A 23 3.78 -11.73 22.68
N VAL A 24 3.73 -11.66 21.34
CA VAL A 24 2.80 -12.44 20.52
C VAL A 24 3.27 -13.90 20.47
N PRO A 25 2.48 -14.89 20.95
CA PRO A 25 2.96 -16.25 21.14
C PRO A 25 3.53 -16.92 19.88
N GLY A 26 4.80 -17.33 19.98
CA GLY A 26 5.53 -18.02 18.93
C GLY A 26 6.29 -17.09 17.96
N VAL A 27 6.12 -15.77 18.05
CA VAL A 27 6.95 -14.82 17.30
C VAL A 27 8.36 -14.79 17.89
N ARG A 28 9.37 -14.79 17.01
CA ARG A 28 10.79 -14.72 17.39
C ARG A 28 11.49 -13.63 16.59
N VAL A 29 12.49 -12.97 17.17
CA VAL A 29 13.31 -11.94 16.51
C VAL A 29 14.78 -12.29 16.67
N GLY A 30 15.56 -12.13 15.61
CA GLY A 30 17.01 -12.31 15.60
C GLY A 30 17.71 -11.16 14.88
N HIS A 31 18.96 -10.90 15.23
CA HIS A 31 19.76 -9.82 14.65
C HIS A 31 21.13 -10.35 14.24
N HIS A 32 21.72 -9.75 13.21
CA HIS A 32 23.14 -9.82 12.93
C HIS A 32 23.65 -8.42 12.61
N THR A 33 24.52 -7.90 13.47
CA THR A 33 25.00 -6.51 13.47
C THR A 33 26.41 -6.46 12.88
N LEU A 34 26.60 -5.66 11.83
CA LEU A 34 27.90 -5.35 11.25
C LEU A 34 28.30 -3.94 11.70
N ASN A 35 29.34 -3.85 12.51
CA ASN A 35 29.93 -2.60 12.98
C ASN A 35 31.44 -2.76 12.88
N LEU A 36 32.01 -2.29 11.77
CA LEU A 36 33.42 -2.43 11.42
C LEU A 36 33.92 -1.11 10.82
N GLU A 37 35.00 -0.59 11.39
CA GLU A 37 35.77 0.51 10.78
C GLU A 37 36.94 -0.10 10.02
N THR A 38 37.04 0.17 8.71
CA THR A 38 38.16 -0.24 7.86
C THR A 38 38.91 0.99 7.34
N ALA A 39 40.07 0.79 6.72
CA ALA A 39 40.85 1.90 6.16
C ALA A 39 40.13 2.64 5.02
N ASP A 40 39.26 1.95 4.29
CA ASP A 40 38.62 2.43 3.06
C ASP A 40 37.11 2.66 3.20
N ALA A 41 36.46 2.08 4.21
CA ALA A 41 35.01 2.14 4.43
C ALA A 41 34.59 1.91 5.91
N SER A 42 33.55 2.61 6.35
CA SER A 42 32.83 2.34 7.60
C SER A 42 31.61 1.47 7.32
N ILE A 43 31.47 0.33 8.00
CA ILE A 43 30.39 -0.64 7.79
C ILE A 43 29.52 -0.65 9.05
N HIS A 44 28.33 -0.05 8.95
CA HIS A 44 27.38 0.10 10.06
C HIS A 44 26.00 -0.37 9.62
N THR A 45 25.84 -1.67 9.38
CA THR A 45 24.62 -2.24 8.78
C THR A 45 24.32 -3.61 9.37
N GLY A 46 23.42 -4.38 8.75
CA GLY A 46 23.15 -5.75 9.18
C GLY A 46 21.78 -6.25 8.76
N VAL A 47 21.34 -7.33 9.41
CA VAL A 47 20.03 -7.96 9.15
C VAL A 47 19.29 -8.15 10.47
N THR A 48 18.00 -7.82 10.47
CA THR A 48 17.03 -8.25 11.50
C THR A 48 16.06 -9.23 10.86
N VAL A 49 15.73 -10.32 11.55
CA VAL A 49 14.71 -11.28 11.09
C VAL A 49 13.57 -11.38 12.09
N ILE A 50 12.35 -11.56 11.58
CA ILE A 50 11.13 -11.83 12.34
C ILE A 50 10.57 -13.15 11.85
N GLU A 51 10.52 -14.12 12.74
CA GLU A 51 9.90 -15.41 12.50
C GLU A 51 8.45 -15.34 12.99
N PRO A 52 7.44 -15.47 12.11
CA PRO A 52 6.04 -15.32 12.50
C PRO A 52 5.49 -16.53 13.28
N ARG A 53 6.25 -17.63 13.35
CA ARG A 53 5.92 -18.89 14.02
C ARG A 53 7.12 -19.45 14.79
N ALA A 54 6.83 -20.33 15.75
CA ALA A 54 7.86 -21.07 16.49
C ALA A 54 8.57 -22.11 15.61
N GLY A 55 7.86 -22.69 14.65
CA GLY A 55 8.40 -23.55 13.58
C GLY A 55 8.42 -22.82 12.23
N SER A 56 8.45 -23.59 11.13
CA SER A 56 8.46 -23.04 9.77
C SER A 56 7.22 -22.21 9.43
N ALA A 57 7.44 -20.98 8.96
CA ALA A 57 6.40 -20.12 8.41
C ALA A 57 5.73 -20.69 7.15
N HIS A 58 6.43 -21.51 6.37
CA HIS A 58 5.89 -22.18 5.18
C HIS A 58 4.86 -23.26 5.55
N LEU A 59 5.09 -23.97 6.66
CA LEU A 59 4.24 -25.09 7.11
C LEU A 59 3.04 -24.66 7.97
N ASP A 60 3.12 -23.51 8.66
CA ASP A 60 1.98 -22.87 9.35
C ASP A 60 1.85 -21.41 8.89
N PRO A 61 1.35 -21.12 7.68
CA PRO A 61 1.23 -19.74 7.17
C PRO A 61 0.40 -18.84 8.09
N CYS A 62 0.70 -17.54 8.07
CA CYS A 62 -0.08 -16.51 8.75
C CYS A 62 -0.96 -15.73 7.77
N PHE A 63 -2.14 -15.30 8.19
CA PHE A 63 -2.85 -14.26 7.45
C PHE A 63 -2.13 -12.92 7.64
N ALA A 64 -1.95 -12.17 6.55
CA ALA A 64 -1.21 -10.92 6.53
C ALA A 64 -1.88 -9.88 5.61
N GLY A 65 -1.44 -8.63 5.76
CA GLY A 65 -1.87 -7.50 4.95
C GLY A 65 -0.87 -6.35 5.06
N VAL A 66 -0.86 -5.46 4.07
CA VAL A 66 0.11 -4.36 3.96
C VAL A 66 -0.57 -3.01 3.81
N HIS A 67 0.09 -1.96 4.27
CA HIS A 67 -0.26 -0.58 3.97
C HIS A 67 1.01 0.20 3.64
N VAL A 68 0.98 0.99 2.58
CA VAL A 68 2.06 1.91 2.22
C VAL A 68 1.52 3.31 2.47
N LEU A 69 2.17 4.07 3.34
CA LEU A 69 1.83 5.49 3.57
C LEU A 69 2.54 6.37 2.54
N ASN A 70 3.82 6.12 2.32
CA ASN A 70 4.60 6.68 1.23
C ASN A 70 5.53 5.61 0.64
N GLY A 71 5.64 5.58 -0.69
CA GLY A 71 6.23 4.46 -1.44
C GLY A 71 7.70 4.61 -1.80
N ASN A 72 8.44 5.52 -1.16
CA ASN A 72 9.83 5.84 -1.50
C ASN A 72 10.82 4.87 -0.82
N GLY A 73 10.69 3.59 -1.13
CA GLY A 73 11.51 2.49 -0.60
C GLY A 73 11.19 1.18 -1.32
N ASP A 74 12.02 0.15 -1.14
CA ASP A 74 11.88 -1.14 -1.83
C ASP A 74 11.40 -2.26 -0.88
N ALA A 75 10.75 -3.28 -1.44
CA ALA A 75 10.25 -4.42 -0.70
C ALA A 75 9.99 -5.65 -1.57
N THR A 76 10.24 -6.84 -1.01
CA THR A 76 9.94 -8.12 -1.67
C THR A 76 8.78 -8.86 -0.99
N GLY A 77 8.18 -9.83 -1.69
CA GLY A 77 7.11 -10.69 -1.18
C GLY A 77 5.71 -10.05 -1.04
N LEU A 78 5.61 -8.72 -1.15
CA LEU A 78 4.37 -8.00 -0.82
C LEU A 78 3.19 -8.28 -1.76
N GLU A 79 3.42 -8.59 -3.04
CA GLU A 79 2.32 -8.78 -4.00
C GLU A 79 1.43 -9.97 -3.67
N TRP A 80 2.00 -11.07 -3.16
CA TRP A 80 1.19 -12.21 -2.73
C TRP A 80 0.44 -11.95 -1.42
N ILE A 81 0.97 -11.06 -0.57
CA ILE A 81 0.26 -10.57 0.61
C ILE A 81 -0.88 -9.62 0.21
N ARG A 82 -0.75 -8.83 -0.87
CA ARG A 82 -1.86 -8.03 -1.41
C ARG A 82 -2.96 -8.89 -2.04
N GLU A 83 -2.59 -9.92 -2.80
CA GLU A 83 -3.53 -10.79 -3.51
C GLU A 83 -4.23 -11.81 -2.60
N ALA A 84 -3.45 -12.63 -1.88
CA ALA A 84 -3.95 -13.76 -1.09
C ALA A 84 -3.91 -13.51 0.43
N GLY A 85 -3.12 -12.54 0.89
CA GLY A 85 -2.98 -12.25 2.32
C GLY A 85 -2.30 -13.35 3.10
N LEU A 86 -1.33 -14.04 2.51
CA LEU A 86 -0.61 -15.14 3.16
C LEU A 86 0.88 -14.79 3.31
N LEU A 87 1.35 -14.74 4.55
CA LEU A 87 2.77 -14.74 4.90
C LEU A 87 3.19 -16.19 5.17
N ALA A 88 4.12 -16.70 4.36
CA ALA A 88 4.57 -18.09 4.40
C ALA A 88 6.11 -18.22 4.53
N THR A 89 6.77 -17.16 4.98
CA THR A 89 8.23 -17.04 5.11
C THR A 89 8.58 -16.21 6.36
N PRO A 90 9.84 -16.20 6.82
CA PRO A 90 10.34 -15.15 7.70
C PRO A 90 10.22 -13.77 7.02
N ILE A 91 10.20 -12.71 7.83
CA ILE A 91 10.36 -11.32 7.38
C ILE A 91 11.79 -10.89 7.72
N ALA A 92 12.48 -10.16 6.85
CA ALA A 92 13.76 -9.56 7.16
C ALA A 92 13.78 -8.04 6.95
N TYR A 93 14.53 -7.31 7.78
CA TYR A 93 14.91 -5.92 7.58
C TYR A 93 16.42 -5.81 7.36
N THR A 94 16.83 -4.94 6.43
CA THR A 94 18.23 -4.69 6.07
C THR A 94 18.37 -3.27 5.49
N ASN A 95 19.53 -2.92 4.92
CA ASN A 95 19.70 -1.72 4.09
C ASN A 95 19.16 -1.89 2.66
N THR A 96 18.89 -0.76 1.99
CA THR A 96 18.32 -0.66 0.64
C THR A 96 19.05 -1.53 -0.40
N HIS A 97 20.38 -1.45 -0.48
CA HIS A 97 21.15 -2.17 -1.50
C HIS A 97 21.37 -3.66 -1.17
N SER A 98 20.90 -4.13 -0.01
CA SER A 98 21.04 -5.51 0.44
C SER A 98 19.72 -6.32 0.40
N VAL A 99 18.62 -5.71 -0.04
CA VAL A 99 17.32 -6.40 -0.19
C VAL A 99 17.43 -7.66 -1.04
N GLY A 100 18.13 -7.59 -2.18
CA GLY A 100 18.28 -8.71 -3.11
C GLY A 100 19.01 -9.91 -2.52
N VAL A 101 20.19 -9.69 -1.92
CA VAL A 101 21.00 -10.76 -1.31
C VAL A 101 20.31 -11.39 -0.11
N VAL A 102 19.64 -10.59 0.74
CA VAL A 102 18.85 -11.11 1.87
C VAL A 102 17.64 -11.92 1.39
N ARG A 103 16.94 -11.46 0.34
CA ARG A 103 15.81 -12.19 -0.25
C ARG A 103 16.25 -13.54 -0.83
N ASP A 104 17.32 -13.57 -1.60
CA ASP A 104 17.80 -14.81 -2.23
C ASP A 104 18.40 -15.78 -1.21
N ALA A 105 19.02 -15.28 -0.15
CA ALA A 105 19.48 -16.11 0.96
C ALA A 105 18.30 -16.69 1.79
N LEU A 106 17.17 -15.98 1.93
CA LEU A 106 15.93 -16.55 2.50
C LEU A 106 15.37 -17.66 1.60
N VAL A 107 15.37 -17.49 0.27
CA VAL A 107 14.99 -18.57 -0.68
C VAL A 107 15.91 -19.78 -0.54
N ALA A 108 17.23 -19.55 -0.39
CA ALA A 108 18.21 -20.62 -0.20
C ALA A 108 18.02 -21.38 1.14
N ALA A 109 17.62 -20.68 2.21
CA ALA A 109 17.35 -21.27 3.53
C ALA A 109 16.21 -22.31 3.50
N GLU A 110 15.18 -22.09 2.66
CA GLU A 110 14.05 -23.02 2.51
C GLU A 110 14.34 -24.22 1.58
N ARG A 111 15.52 -24.29 0.93
CA ARG A 111 15.80 -25.25 -0.15
C ARG A 111 15.56 -26.72 0.21
N GLU A 112 15.82 -27.13 1.46
CA GLU A 112 15.55 -28.50 1.90
C GLU A 112 14.05 -28.79 2.03
N MET A 113 13.27 -27.81 2.49
CA MET A 113 11.80 -27.90 2.58
C MET A 113 11.16 -27.95 1.18
N ALA A 114 11.71 -27.18 0.25
CA ALA A 114 11.32 -27.15 -1.16
C ALA A 114 11.64 -28.45 -1.94
N ARG A 115 12.44 -29.38 -1.38
CA ARG A 115 12.57 -30.74 -1.94
C ARG A 115 11.34 -31.61 -1.71
N GLN A 116 10.47 -31.23 -0.76
CA GLN A 116 9.30 -31.99 -0.34
C GLN A 116 7.97 -31.37 -0.85
N HIS A 117 8.00 -30.12 -1.33
CA HIS A 117 6.83 -29.33 -1.72
C HIS A 117 7.09 -28.59 -3.03
N THR A 118 6.09 -28.45 -3.91
CA THR A 118 6.25 -27.72 -5.18
C THR A 118 5.73 -26.30 -5.04
N TYR A 119 6.61 -25.31 -4.86
CA TYR A 119 6.23 -23.90 -4.74
C TYR A 119 7.34 -22.94 -5.18
N TRP A 120 6.98 -21.68 -5.41
CA TRP A 120 7.95 -20.58 -5.51
C TRP A 120 8.06 -19.88 -4.16
N CYS A 121 9.27 -19.80 -3.60
CA CYS A 121 9.50 -19.05 -2.36
C CYS A 121 9.46 -17.54 -2.64
N MET A 122 8.68 -16.81 -1.85
CA MET A 122 8.52 -15.35 -1.94
C MET A 122 8.77 -14.71 -0.56
N PRO A 123 10.03 -14.60 -0.12
CA PRO A 123 10.35 -13.99 1.15
C PRO A 123 9.92 -12.53 1.22
N VAL A 124 9.60 -12.07 2.42
CA VAL A 124 9.38 -10.65 2.69
C VAL A 124 10.66 -10.03 3.21
N VAL A 125 11.25 -9.16 2.41
CA VAL A 125 12.36 -8.29 2.84
C VAL A 125 11.91 -6.85 2.69
N LEU A 126 12.09 -6.07 3.76
CA LEU A 126 11.87 -4.62 3.81
C LEU A 126 13.21 -3.94 4.13
N GLU A 127 13.32 -2.63 3.89
CA GLU A 127 14.57 -1.90 4.08
C GLU A 127 14.38 -0.48 4.59
N THR A 128 15.48 0.11 5.05
CA THR A 128 15.65 1.57 5.15
C THR A 128 17.10 1.93 4.76
N TYR A 129 17.35 3.18 4.34
CA TYR A 129 18.67 3.63 3.86
C TYR A 129 19.67 4.02 4.97
N ASP A 130 20.78 3.29 5.15
CA ASP A 130 21.87 3.62 6.09
C ASP A 130 23.12 4.27 5.45
N GLY A 131 23.07 4.64 4.17
CA GLY A 131 24.22 5.16 3.42
C GLY A 131 24.82 6.49 3.88
N VAL A 132 24.35 7.03 5.01
CA VAL A 132 24.94 8.17 5.74
C VAL A 132 26.01 7.71 6.72
N LEU A 133 25.81 6.56 7.38
CA LEU A 133 26.73 5.99 8.38
C LEU A 133 27.43 4.72 7.91
N SER A 134 26.89 4.04 6.89
CA SER A 134 27.48 2.82 6.34
C SER A 134 27.85 3.02 4.87
N ASP A 135 28.90 2.34 4.42
CA ASP A 135 29.14 2.09 3.00
C ASP A 135 28.06 1.15 2.44
N ILE A 136 26.94 1.74 2.04
CA ILE A 136 25.81 1.03 1.42
C ILE A 136 26.14 0.57 -0.01
N TRP A 137 27.17 1.12 -0.65
CA TRP A 137 27.58 0.76 -2.02
C TRP A 137 28.52 -0.45 -2.06
N GLY A 138 29.27 -0.72 -0.99
CA GLY A 138 30.06 -1.95 -0.85
C GLY A 138 29.24 -3.22 -0.59
N GLN A 139 27.92 -3.12 -0.34
CA GLN A 139 26.98 -4.24 -0.22
C GLN A 139 27.43 -5.35 0.76
N HIS A 140 27.94 -4.96 1.94
CA HIS A 140 28.59 -5.83 2.93
C HIS A 140 27.70 -6.89 3.60
N VAL A 141 26.40 -6.97 3.30
CA VAL A 141 25.49 -7.98 3.84
C VAL A 141 25.54 -9.24 2.97
N THR A 142 25.70 -10.41 3.60
CA THR A 142 25.83 -11.70 2.91
C THR A 142 24.78 -12.72 3.39
N ALA A 143 24.74 -13.89 2.74
CA ALA A 143 23.88 -14.99 3.16
C ALA A 143 24.22 -15.50 4.57
N GLU A 144 25.51 -15.51 4.93
CA GLU A 144 25.99 -15.91 6.26
C GLU A 144 25.46 -14.97 7.34
N HIS A 145 25.41 -13.66 7.07
CA HIS A 145 24.84 -12.67 7.98
C HIS A 145 23.34 -12.89 8.22
N LEU A 146 22.58 -13.26 7.17
CA LEU A 146 21.19 -13.68 7.33
C LEU A 146 21.08 -14.99 8.14
N HIS A 147 21.86 -16.02 7.81
CA HIS A 147 21.80 -17.32 8.51
C HIS A 147 22.16 -17.17 9.99
N ALA A 148 23.10 -16.28 10.33
CA ALA A 148 23.39 -15.91 11.70
C ALA A 148 22.17 -15.26 12.38
N ALA A 149 21.52 -14.28 11.75
CA ALA A 149 20.30 -13.67 12.29
C ALA A 149 19.16 -14.69 12.50
N LEU A 150 18.94 -15.61 11.55
CA LEU A 150 17.97 -16.71 11.67
C LEU A 150 18.31 -17.65 12.83
N SER A 151 19.58 -18.02 13.00
CA SER A 151 20.03 -18.89 14.10
C SER A 151 19.86 -18.25 15.48
N GLN A 152 19.89 -16.92 15.55
CA GLN A 152 19.70 -16.13 16.77
C GLN A 152 18.23 -15.77 17.05
N ALA A 153 17.29 -16.17 16.18
CA ALA A 153 15.89 -15.76 16.29
C ALA A 153 15.18 -16.43 17.49
N SER A 154 15.01 -15.69 18.58
CA SER A 154 14.37 -16.14 19.83
C SER A 154 13.14 -15.34 20.21
N SER A 155 12.29 -15.90 21.09
CA SER A 155 11.31 -15.11 21.84
C SER A 155 11.99 -14.41 23.03
N GLY A 156 11.23 -13.72 23.89
CA GLY A 156 11.76 -12.95 25.01
C GLY A 156 12.08 -11.50 24.66
N PRO A 157 12.90 -10.79 25.48
CA PRO A 157 13.32 -9.42 25.20
C PRO A 157 14.04 -9.29 23.85
N VAL A 158 13.74 -8.23 23.11
CA VAL A 158 14.36 -7.91 21.81
C VAL A 158 15.34 -6.76 22.01
N ALA A 159 16.50 -6.82 21.34
CA ALA A 159 17.47 -5.72 21.36
C ALA A 159 16.96 -4.53 20.52
N GLU A 160 17.25 -3.31 20.98
CA GLU A 160 16.79 -2.06 20.37
C GLU A 160 17.97 -1.13 20.06
N GLY A 161 17.75 -0.14 19.19
CA GLY A 161 18.76 0.79 18.72
C GLY A 161 19.62 0.20 17.60
N ASN A 162 20.94 0.22 17.81
CA ASN A 162 21.95 0.05 16.77
C ASN A 162 22.27 -1.44 16.50
N VAL A 163 21.25 -2.22 16.16
CA VAL A 163 21.36 -3.67 15.98
C VAL A 163 20.69 -4.17 14.71
N GLY A 164 21.22 -5.24 14.12
CA GLY A 164 20.68 -5.85 12.91
C GLY A 164 20.60 -4.84 11.75
N GLY A 165 19.47 -4.80 11.06
CA GLY A 165 19.23 -3.79 10.02
C GLY A 165 19.14 -2.35 10.56
N GLY A 166 18.97 -2.14 11.87
CA GLY A 166 18.91 -0.81 12.48
C GLY A 166 20.27 -0.15 12.76
N THR A 167 21.38 -0.82 12.44
CA THR A 167 22.72 -0.44 12.88
C THR A 167 23.12 0.97 12.48
N GLY A 168 23.06 1.33 11.18
CA GLY A 168 23.43 2.65 10.65
C GLY A 168 22.30 3.67 10.56
N MET A 169 21.12 3.35 11.08
CA MET A 169 19.91 4.18 10.85
C MET A 169 19.88 5.44 11.73
N ILE A 170 19.31 6.54 11.20
CA ILE A 170 19.18 7.87 11.82
C ILE A 170 17.69 8.26 11.87
N CYS A 171 17.17 8.63 13.04
CA CYS A 171 15.76 8.99 13.24
C CYS A 171 15.63 10.34 13.96
N HIS A 172 14.83 11.26 13.41
CA HIS A 172 14.70 12.66 13.89
C HIS A 172 16.05 13.36 14.09
N GLU A 173 16.98 13.13 13.15
CA GLU A 173 18.38 13.58 13.18
C GLU A 173 19.19 13.10 14.42
N PHE A 174 18.66 12.14 15.18
CA PHE A 174 19.35 11.39 16.24
C PHE A 174 19.67 9.97 15.74
N LYS A 175 20.37 9.18 16.56
CA LYS A 175 20.57 7.76 16.22
C LYS A 175 19.22 7.02 16.26
N GLY A 176 18.86 6.40 15.14
CA GLY A 176 17.68 5.57 14.96
C GLY A 176 18.00 4.08 15.09
N GLY A 177 17.20 3.24 14.42
CA GLY A 177 17.40 1.79 14.37
C GLY A 177 16.18 0.99 14.81
N ILE A 178 16.43 -0.16 15.46
CA ILE A 178 15.36 -1.07 15.87
C ILE A 178 14.61 -0.53 17.09
N GLY A 179 13.28 -0.60 17.06
CA GLY A 179 12.43 -0.35 18.22
C GLY A 179 11.27 -1.33 18.28
N THR A 180 10.80 -1.67 19.48
CA THR A 180 9.67 -2.59 19.65
C THR A 180 8.70 -2.14 20.73
N SER A 181 7.46 -2.58 20.67
CA SER A 181 6.48 -2.41 21.75
C SER A 181 5.37 -3.45 21.61
N SER A 182 4.61 -3.68 22.67
CA SER A 182 3.39 -4.48 22.61
C SER A 182 2.27 -3.86 23.42
N ARG A 183 1.03 -4.26 23.19
CA ARG A 183 -0.12 -4.00 24.06
C ARG A 183 -0.96 -5.27 24.18
N VAL A 184 -1.49 -5.51 25.36
CA VAL A 184 -2.42 -6.62 25.66
C VAL A 184 -3.80 -6.03 25.92
N LEU A 185 -4.82 -6.60 25.28
CA LEU A 185 -6.21 -6.21 25.47
C LEU A 185 -6.79 -6.84 26.74
N SER A 186 -7.86 -6.26 27.29
CA SER A 186 -8.56 -6.89 28.42
C SER A 186 -9.22 -8.21 27.99
N GLN A 187 -9.54 -9.08 28.95
CA GLN A 187 -10.26 -10.34 28.67
C GLN A 187 -11.63 -10.08 28.01
N GLU A 188 -12.32 -9.01 28.40
CA GLU A 188 -13.57 -8.54 27.76
C GLU A 188 -13.40 -8.14 26.29
N GLN A 189 -12.18 -7.75 25.90
CA GLN A 189 -11.77 -7.39 24.55
C GLN A 189 -11.10 -8.56 23.80
N GLY A 190 -11.19 -9.79 24.32
CA GLY A 190 -10.64 -11.00 23.71
C GLY A 190 -9.26 -11.41 24.21
N GLY A 191 -8.62 -10.63 25.11
CA GLY A 191 -7.32 -10.96 25.71
C GLY A 191 -6.12 -10.94 24.77
N TRP A 192 -6.31 -10.52 23.52
CA TRP A 192 -5.29 -10.58 22.47
C TRP A 192 -4.12 -9.62 22.69
N THR A 193 -2.96 -10.02 22.20
CA THR A 193 -1.73 -9.24 22.15
C THR A 193 -1.54 -8.62 20.77
N VAL A 194 -1.12 -7.36 20.72
CA VAL A 194 -0.61 -6.69 19.52
C VAL A 194 0.84 -6.29 19.77
N GLY A 195 1.76 -6.93 19.06
CA GLY A 195 3.19 -6.65 19.08
C GLY A 195 3.62 -5.84 17.86
N VAL A 196 4.65 -5.00 17.99
CA VAL A 196 5.18 -4.16 16.90
C VAL A 196 6.71 -4.17 16.94
N LEU A 197 7.35 -4.33 15.78
CA LEU A 197 8.77 -4.07 15.55
C LEU A 197 8.89 -3.00 14.46
N VAL A 198 9.84 -2.10 14.61
CA VAL A 198 10.15 -1.06 13.62
C VAL A 198 11.65 -1.01 13.35
N GLN A 199 12.01 -0.58 12.15
CA GLN A 199 13.34 -0.04 11.84
C GLN A 199 13.15 1.42 11.45
N ALA A 200 13.47 2.33 12.37
CA ALA A 200 13.18 3.75 12.25
C ALA A 200 14.40 4.52 11.73
N ASN A 201 14.22 5.15 10.58
CA ASN A 201 15.25 5.91 9.85
C ASN A 201 14.68 7.20 9.23
N TYR A 202 13.68 7.83 9.85
CA TYR A 202 12.90 8.94 9.26
C TYR A 202 12.95 10.21 10.15
N GLY A 203 12.36 11.32 9.71
CA GLY A 203 12.08 12.45 10.60
C GLY A 203 13.12 13.57 10.56
N VAL A 204 12.63 14.81 10.49
CA VAL A 204 13.37 16.01 10.89
C VAL A 204 13.32 16.22 12.40
N ARG A 205 14.37 16.82 12.99
CA ARG A 205 14.51 17.00 14.46
C ARG A 205 13.33 17.71 15.09
N GLU A 206 12.90 18.81 14.46
CA GLU A 206 11.86 19.72 14.96
C GLU A 206 10.47 19.07 15.07
N ALA A 207 10.21 18.05 14.25
CA ALA A 207 8.94 17.32 14.26
C ALA A 207 8.82 16.32 15.43
N LEU A 208 9.94 15.95 16.08
CA LEU A 208 9.97 14.91 17.10
C LEU A 208 9.02 15.20 18.27
N ARG A 209 8.10 14.25 18.50
CA ARG A 209 7.14 14.27 19.60
C ARG A 209 7.27 13.03 20.46
N VAL A 210 7.32 13.24 21.77
CA VAL A 210 7.35 12.16 22.77
C VAL A 210 6.17 12.35 23.71
N ALA A 211 5.32 11.33 23.82
CA ALA A 211 4.03 11.41 24.55
C ALA A 211 3.14 12.61 24.14
N GLY A 212 3.29 13.11 22.90
CA GLY A 212 2.60 14.30 22.37
C GLY A 212 3.33 15.62 22.59
N TYR A 213 4.27 15.69 23.54
CA TYR A 213 5.08 16.88 23.82
C TYR A 213 6.05 17.14 22.65
N PRO A 214 6.15 18.39 22.15
CA PRO A 214 6.99 18.75 20.99
C PRO A 214 8.47 18.89 21.38
N VAL A 215 9.09 17.81 21.86
CA VAL A 215 10.47 17.86 22.36
C VAL A 215 11.49 18.26 21.28
N GLY A 216 11.18 18.00 19.99
CA GLY A 216 12.01 18.42 18.86
C GLY A 216 12.27 19.93 18.81
N THR A 217 11.32 20.77 19.24
CA THR A 217 11.45 22.23 19.16
C THR A 217 12.39 22.84 20.20
N VAL A 218 12.86 22.05 21.17
CA VAL A 218 13.84 22.46 22.21
C VAL A 218 15.15 21.69 22.11
N LEU A 219 15.35 20.92 21.03
CA LEU A 219 16.54 20.10 20.76
C LEU A 219 17.28 20.55 19.49
N GLY A 220 17.13 21.82 19.11
CA GLY A 220 17.76 22.42 17.92
C GLY A 220 19.28 22.56 18.05
N ASP A 221 19.78 22.86 19.25
CA ASP A 221 21.22 23.07 19.51
C ASP A 221 22.03 21.76 19.57
N VAL A 222 21.36 20.60 19.64
CA VAL A 222 22.05 19.31 19.64
C VAL A 222 22.52 18.98 18.22
N ALA A 223 23.80 18.66 18.07
CA ALA A 223 24.42 18.37 16.78
C ALA A 223 23.58 17.39 15.92
N SER A 224 23.64 17.60 14.60
CA SER A 224 22.97 16.78 13.58
C SER A 224 23.94 16.52 12.43
N PRO A 225 23.98 15.29 11.87
CA PRO A 225 24.80 14.97 10.70
C PRO A 225 24.41 15.79 9.45
N PHE A 226 23.20 16.35 9.43
CA PHE A 226 22.66 17.11 8.30
C PHE A 226 22.76 18.64 8.45
N LYS A 227 23.28 19.15 9.58
CA LYS A 227 23.34 20.59 9.90
C LYS A 227 24.75 21.10 10.23
N GLY A 228 25.78 20.29 9.95
CA GLY A 228 27.18 20.64 10.15
C GLY A 228 27.81 21.44 8.99
N PRO A 229 29.10 21.82 9.09
CA PRO A 229 29.83 22.49 8.01
C PRO A 229 30.08 21.61 6.78
N THR A 230 29.85 20.30 6.89
CA THR A 230 29.86 19.35 5.77
C THR A 230 28.67 18.39 5.96
N PRO A 231 27.46 18.78 5.54
CA PRO A 231 26.27 17.93 5.65
C PRO A 231 26.41 16.65 4.82
N VAL A 232 26.07 15.51 5.41
CA VAL A 232 26.08 14.20 4.74
C VAL A 232 24.70 13.82 4.15
N GLY A 233 23.98 14.82 3.65
CA GLY A 233 22.61 14.70 3.12
C GLY A 233 21.68 15.78 3.69
N GLU A 234 20.38 15.66 3.37
CA GLU A 234 19.33 16.51 3.94
C GLU A 234 18.57 15.78 5.07
N ALA A 235 18.14 16.52 6.08
CA ALA A 235 17.33 15.96 7.17
C ALA A 235 15.95 15.51 6.65
N GLY A 236 15.42 14.40 7.17
CA GLY A 236 14.16 13.80 6.70
C GLY A 236 14.31 12.87 5.50
N MET A 237 15.46 12.87 4.80
CA MET A 237 15.83 11.82 3.85
C MET A 237 15.98 10.50 4.61
N GLY A 238 15.00 9.62 4.47
CA GLY A 238 14.81 8.56 5.47
C GLY A 238 13.88 7.44 5.03
N SER A 239 13.42 6.63 5.97
CA SER A 239 12.37 5.59 5.78
C SER A 239 11.93 5.02 7.14
N ILE A 240 10.80 4.33 7.18
CA ILE A 240 10.45 3.45 8.30
C ILE A 240 9.63 2.24 7.85
N VAL A 241 10.14 1.06 8.20
CA VAL A 241 9.43 -0.21 8.03
C VAL A 241 8.87 -0.67 9.37
N ILE A 242 7.60 -1.09 9.35
CA ILE A 242 6.85 -1.47 10.56
C ILE A 242 6.19 -2.83 10.35
N THR A 243 6.49 -3.79 11.23
CA THR A 243 5.77 -5.06 11.30
C THR A 243 4.93 -5.12 12.57
N ILE A 244 3.64 -5.38 12.40
CA ILE A 244 2.68 -5.64 13.47
C ILE A 244 2.37 -7.14 13.51
N ALA A 245 2.46 -7.75 14.67
CA ALA A 245 2.01 -9.12 14.93
C ALA A 245 0.80 -9.10 15.87
N THR A 246 -0.12 -10.06 15.73
CA THR A 246 -1.18 -10.27 16.73
C THR A 246 -1.64 -11.73 16.78
N ASP A 247 -2.09 -12.19 17.95
CA ASP A 247 -2.77 -13.47 18.14
C ASP A 247 -4.30 -13.37 17.98
N ALA A 248 -4.85 -12.17 17.78
CA ALA A 248 -6.22 -12.00 17.32
C ALA A 248 -6.43 -12.71 15.97
N PRO A 249 -7.51 -13.48 15.75
CA PRO A 249 -7.72 -14.31 14.56
C PRO A 249 -8.19 -13.49 13.35
N LEU A 250 -7.39 -12.51 12.93
CA LEU A 250 -7.69 -11.61 11.82
C LEU A 250 -7.56 -12.31 10.45
N LEU A 251 -8.49 -12.00 9.56
CA LEU A 251 -8.47 -12.32 8.13
C LEU A 251 -7.59 -11.31 7.35
N PRO A 252 -7.15 -11.61 6.11
CA PRO A 252 -6.30 -10.73 5.29
C PRO A 252 -6.71 -9.25 5.27
N HIS A 253 -7.97 -8.98 4.94
CA HIS A 253 -8.48 -7.60 4.86
C HIS A 253 -8.49 -6.88 6.22
N GLN A 254 -8.53 -7.62 7.33
CA GLN A 254 -8.42 -7.06 8.68
C GLN A 254 -6.96 -6.79 9.04
N CYS A 255 -6.02 -7.64 8.60
CA CYS A 255 -4.58 -7.37 8.69
C CYS A 255 -4.22 -6.09 7.92
N THR A 256 -4.73 -5.88 6.70
CA THR A 256 -4.57 -4.61 5.96
C THR A 256 -5.09 -3.39 6.73
N ARG A 257 -6.25 -3.51 7.39
CA ARG A 257 -6.80 -2.45 8.26
C ARG A 257 -5.91 -2.18 9.48
N LEU A 258 -5.27 -3.21 10.04
CA LEU A 258 -4.34 -3.11 11.16
C LEU A 258 -3.01 -2.45 10.74
N ALA A 259 -2.43 -2.85 9.60
CA ALA A 259 -1.23 -2.25 9.03
C ALA A 259 -1.38 -0.73 8.85
N GLN A 260 -2.53 -0.26 8.35
CA GLN A 260 -2.83 1.18 8.22
C GLN A 260 -2.86 1.93 9.57
N ARG A 261 -2.97 1.25 10.73
CA ARG A 261 -2.92 1.92 12.04
C ARG A 261 -1.49 2.30 12.45
N ALA A 262 -0.46 1.73 11.80
CA ALA A 262 0.92 2.17 11.96
C ALA A 262 1.10 3.67 11.61
N SER A 263 0.42 4.18 10.57
CA SER A 263 0.43 5.61 10.19
C SER A 263 0.03 6.53 11.34
N ILE A 264 -0.90 6.10 12.21
CA ILE A 264 -1.36 6.87 13.38
C ILE A 264 -0.29 6.87 14.48
N GLY A 265 0.47 5.79 14.63
CA GLY A 265 1.63 5.73 15.52
C GLY A 265 2.74 6.66 15.06
N LEU A 266 3.12 6.56 13.78
CA LEU A 266 4.14 7.37 13.12
C LEU A 266 3.84 8.88 13.19
N ALA A 267 2.62 9.29 12.80
CA ALA A 267 2.21 10.70 12.84
C ALA A 267 2.20 11.29 14.26
N ARG A 268 2.03 10.48 15.30
CA ARG A 268 2.09 10.92 16.70
C ARG A 268 3.52 11.17 17.21
N VAL A 269 4.53 10.56 16.58
CA VAL A 269 5.95 10.80 16.84
C VAL A 269 6.48 11.94 15.95
N GLY A 270 5.80 12.22 14.83
CA GLY A 270 6.07 13.36 13.95
C GLY A 270 6.64 13.00 12.58
N GLY A 271 6.39 11.79 12.08
CA GLY A 271 6.73 11.40 10.69
C GLY A 271 5.51 11.24 9.79
N GLY A 272 5.76 10.83 8.54
CA GLY A 272 4.73 10.58 7.53
C GLY A 272 4.40 11.82 6.70
N THR A 273 5.35 12.75 6.57
CA THR A 273 5.22 14.02 5.83
C THR A 273 6.35 14.30 4.84
N GLU A 274 7.32 13.39 4.76
CA GLU A 274 8.52 13.51 3.95
C GLU A 274 8.40 12.69 2.65
N ASP A 275 8.50 13.36 1.50
CA ASP A 275 8.48 12.72 0.16
C ASP A 275 9.55 11.63 0.01
N SER A 276 10.70 11.86 0.65
CA SER A 276 11.86 10.97 0.69
C SER A 276 11.75 9.80 1.66
N SER A 277 10.65 9.64 2.42
CA SER A 277 10.53 8.57 3.42
C SER A 277 9.76 7.35 2.91
N GLY A 278 10.43 6.19 2.81
CA GLY A 278 9.81 4.89 2.54
C GLY A 278 9.04 4.37 3.76
N ASP A 279 7.73 4.62 3.80
CA ASP A 279 6.86 4.33 4.95
C ASP A 279 5.98 3.10 4.66
N ILE A 280 6.55 1.90 4.85
CA ILE A 280 5.97 0.62 4.44
C ILE A 280 5.62 -0.25 5.66
N PHE A 281 4.34 -0.60 5.79
CA PHE A 281 3.82 -1.31 6.96
C PHE A 281 3.22 -2.67 6.58
N LEU A 282 3.50 -3.67 7.39
CA LEU A 282 2.97 -5.03 7.26
C LEU A 282 2.36 -5.46 8.60
N ALA A 283 1.22 -6.13 8.56
CA ALA A 283 0.61 -6.74 9.73
C ALA A 283 0.30 -8.21 9.46
N PHE A 284 0.55 -9.09 10.43
CA PHE A 284 0.17 -10.51 10.36
C PHE A 284 -0.51 -11.01 11.64
N SER A 285 -1.34 -12.04 11.47
CA SER A 285 -2.08 -12.73 12.54
C SER A 285 -1.59 -14.16 12.69
N VAL A 286 -1.26 -14.54 13.93
CA VAL A 286 -0.96 -15.92 14.34
C VAL A 286 -2.18 -16.66 14.90
N GLY A 287 -3.33 -15.98 15.04
CA GLY A 287 -4.55 -16.52 15.67
C GLY A 287 -5.25 -17.58 14.82
N ASN A 288 -5.18 -17.45 13.49
CA ASN A 288 -5.62 -18.50 12.58
C ASN A 288 -4.51 -19.57 12.43
N ARG A 289 -4.92 -20.85 12.43
CA ARG A 289 -4.05 -22.04 12.38
C ARG A 289 -4.54 -23.02 11.33
N ASN A 290 -3.68 -23.95 10.93
CA ASN A 290 -3.98 -24.98 9.92
C ASN A 290 -4.39 -24.36 8.56
N LEU A 291 -3.80 -23.22 8.20
CA LEU A 291 -3.94 -22.67 6.85
C LEU A 291 -3.25 -23.63 5.85
N PRO A 292 -3.78 -23.82 4.63
CA PRO A 292 -3.17 -24.70 3.64
C PRO A 292 -1.73 -24.28 3.32
N VAL A 293 -0.80 -25.24 3.33
CA VAL A 293 0.59 -25.04 2.90
C VAL A 293 0.60 -24.61 1.43
N ALA A 294 1.45 -23.64 1.09
CA ALA A 294 1.61 -23.16 -0.27
C ALA A 294 2.29 -24.23 -1.14
N ASN A 295 1.50 -25.04 -1.85
CA ASN A 295 1.99 -26.15 -2.68
C ASN A 295 1.13 -26.33 -3.95
N HIS A 296 1.76 -26.33 -5.13
CA HIS A 296 1.10 -26.50 -6.43
C HIS A 296 0.45 -27.86 -6.65
N GLY A 297 0.68 -28.83 -5.77
CA GLY A 297 -0.04 -30.10 -5.75
C GLY A 297 -1.46 -30.01 -5.15
N HIS A 298 -1.81 -28.97 -4.39
CA HIS A 298 -3.16 -28.86 -3.84
C HIS A 298 -4.19 -28.57 -4.94
N PRO A 299 -5.34 -29.27 -4.98
CA PRO A 299 -6.41 -28.98 -5.92
C PRO A 299 -7.03 -27.63 -5.61
N VAL A 300 -6.52 -26.58 -6.25
CA VAL A 300 -7.09 -25.23 -6.20
C VAL A 300 -8.56 -25.32 -6.61
N PRO A 301 -9.52 -24.81 -5.81
CA PRO A 301 -10.90 -24.71 -6.22
C PRO A 301 -10.95 -23.96 -7.56
N ARG A 302 -11.33 -24.65 -8.64
CA ARG A 302 -11.39 -24.02 -9.97
C ARG A 302 -12.33 -22.82 -9.85
N PRO A 303 -11.91 -21.59 -10.21
CA PRO A 303 -12.79 -20.44 -10.15
C PRO A 303 -14.04 -20.75 -10.95
N ALA A 304 -15.20 -20.70 -10.29
CA ALA A 304 -16.47 -20.98 -10.95
C ALA A 304 -16.61 -20.01 -12.13
N PRO A 305 -16.88 -20.49 -13.36
CA PRO A 305 -16.92 -19.61 -14.52
C PRO A 305 -18.01 -18.56 -14.32
N CYS A 306 -17.61 -17.29 -14.23
CA CYS A 306 -18.52 -16.16 -14.07
C CYS A 306 -19.53 -16.12 -15.23
N ARG A 307 -20.71 -16.70 -15.01
CA ARG A 307 -21.82 -16.64 -15.96
C ARG A 307 -22.45 -15.25 -15.86
N TRP A 308 -22.07 -14.38 -16.78
CA TRP A 308 -22.74 -13.11 -17.02
C TRP A 308 -24.18 -13.36 -17.47
N SER A 309 -25.15 -13.27 -16.54
CA SER A 309 -26.57 -13.30 -16.87
C SER A 309 -27.10 -11.87 -17.06
N THR A 310 -27.20 -11.43 -18.32
CA THR A 310 -27.85 -10.16 -18.65
C THR A 310 -29.36 -10.28 -18.49
N THR A 311 -29.89 -9.93 -17.31
CA THR A 311 -31.34 -9.84 -17.08
C THR A 311 -31.84 -8.49 -17.56
N ILE A 312 -32.56 -8.47 -18.69
CA ILE A 312 -33.21 -7.25 -19.20
C ILE A 312 -34.61 -7.13 -18.59
N THR A 313 -34.74 -6.31 -17.56
CA THR A 313 -36.04 -6.05 -16.89
C THR A 313 -36.78 -4.93 -17.61
N PHE A 314 -37.82 -5.26 -18.39
CA PHE A 314 -38.70 -4.27 -19.02
C PHE A 314 -39.74 -3.73 -18.02
N GLN A 315 -39.45 -2.57 -17.43
CA GLN A 315 -40.39 -1.89 -16.54
C GLN A 315 -41.38 -1.02 -17.35
N ARG A 316 -42.64 -1.45 -17.47
CA ARG A 316 -43.71 -0.64 -18.10
C ARG A 316 -44.15 0.48 -17.15
N CYS A 317 -43.75 1.71 -17.42
CA CYS A 317 -44.34 2.89 -16.78
C CYS A 317 -45.77 3.14 -17.30
N SER A 318 -46.78 2.85 -16.47
CA SER A 318 -48.17 3.23 -16.75
C SER A 318 -48.40 4.71 -16.44
N TRP A 319 -48.66 5.52 -17.48
CA TRP A 319 -49.09 6.91 -17.31
C TRP A 319 -50.50 6.97 -16.70
N ARG A 320 -50.67 7.71 -15.60
CA ARG A 320 -52.00 8.12 -15.09
C ARG A 320 -52.25 9.59 -15.46
N PRO A 321 -53.43 9.95 -16.00
CA PRO A 321 -53.76 11.35 -16.28
C PRO A 321 -54.03 12.14 -14.98
N PRO A 322 -53.70 13.44 -14.92
CA PRO A 322 -53.93 14.26 -13.73
C PRO A 322 -55.41 14.65 -13.54
N MET A 323 -55.82 14.79 -12.28
CA MET A 323 -57.16 15.25 -11.90
C MET A 323 -57.40 16.72 -12.29
N ARG A 324 -58.61 17.04 -12.75
CA ARG A 324 -59.03 18.43 -13.04
C ARG A 324 -59.37 19.18 -11.76
N TRP A 325 -58.73 20.33 -11.55
CA TRP A 325 -59.23 21.39 -10.65
C TRP A 325 -59.58 22.64 -11.47
N LYS A 326 -60.65 23.35 -11.07
CA LYS A 326 -61.17 24.52 -11.79
C LYS A 326 -60.37 25.81 -11.44
N ARG A 327 -60.16 26.63 -12.48
CA ARG A 327 -59.65 28.04 -12.49
C ARG A 327 -60.64 29.01 -11.80
N PRO A 328 -60.33 30.32 -11.54
CA PRO A 328 -59.36 31.23 -12.21
C PRO A 328 -58.41 31.98 -11.24
N PHE A 329 -57.33 32.67 -11.64
CA PHE A 329 -56.96 33.39 -12.87
C PHE A 329 -55.48 33.07 -13.27
N SER A 330 -54.76 33.72 -14.22
CA SER A 330 -55.06 34.69 -15.30
C SER A 330 -54.39 34.27 -16.63
N THR A 331 -53.23 34.87 -16.97
CA THR A 331 -52.55 34.91 -18.28
C THR A 331 -51.00 34.95 -18.16
N PRO A 332 -50.23 34.55 -19.21
CA PRO A 332 -48.81 34.18 -19.06
C PRO A 332 -47.82 35.03 -19.87
N CYS A 333 -46.52 34.90 -19.56
CA CYS A 333 -45.42 35.22 -20.49
C CYS A 333 -44.49 34.00 -20.65
N TRP A 334 -44.18 33.65 -21.90
CA TRP A 334 -43.11 32.71 -22.27
C TRP A 334 -41.83 33.51 -22.61
N PRO A 335 -40.65 32.87 -22.53
CA PRO A 335 -39.99 32.55 -23.80
C PRO A 335 -39.42 31.13 -23.88
N LEU A 336 -39.19 30.65 -25.11
CA LEU A 336 -38.58 29.35 -25.39
C LEU A 336 -37.09 29.34 -25.00
N ALA A 337 -36.64 28.25 -24.37
CA ALA A 337 -35.23 27.89 -24.29
C ALA A 337 -34.93 26.70 -25.22
N ILE A 338 -34.19 26.94 -26.30
CA ILE A 338 -33.69 25.90 -27.20
C ILE A 338 -32.30 25.47 -26.74
N CYS A 339 -32.18 24.32 -26.08
CA CYS A 339 -30.87 23.73 -25.79
C CYS A 339 -30.30 23.02 -27.01
N ARG A 340 -29.29 23.63 -27.66
CA ARG A 340 -28.47 22.96 -28.67
C ARG A 340 -27.58 21.90 -28.02
N ALA A 341 -27.58 20.69 -28.55
CA ALA A 341 -26.54 19.71 -28.25
C ALA A 341 -25.22 20.08 -28.96
N VAL A 342 -24.12 20.18 -28.21
CA VAL A 342 -22.77 20.32 -28.77
C VAL A 342 -22.19 18.93 -28.99
N ALA A 343 -22.11 18.51 -30.25
CA ALA A 343 -21.43 17.27 -30.64
C ALA A 343 -19.92 17.54 -30.80
N ALA A 344 -19.10 17.00 -29.90
CA ALA A 344 -17.65 17.00 -30.07
C ALA A 344 -17.27 16.10 -31.27
N ARG A 345 -16.60 16.68 -32.27
CA ARG A 345 -16.05 15.92 -33.41
C ARG A 345 -14.71 15.29 -33.04
N PRO A 346 -14.44 14.02 -33.39
CA PRO A 346 -13.12 13.45 -33.24
C PRO A 346 -12.15 14.04 -34.27
N VAL A 347 -10.99 14.51 -33.82
CA VAL A 347 -9.88 14.90 -34.69
C VAL A 347 -9.25 13.63 -35.27
N ARG A 348 -9.08 13.59 -36.59
CA ARG A 348 -8.30 12.53 -37.26
C ARG A 348 -6.82 12.94 -37.31
N SER A 349 -5.95 12.09 -36.80
CA SER A 349 -4.57 11.98 -37.27
C SER A 349 -4.29 10.53 -37.68
N ARG A 350 -3.48 10.35 -38.73
CA ARG A 350 -2.99 9.05 -39.20
C ARG A 350 -1.47 9.16 -39.39
N PRO A 351 -0.74 8.02 -39.42
CA PRO A 351 0.65 7.97 -38.98
C PRO A 351 1.67 8.17 -40.10
N ASN A 352 2.90 8.53 -39.70
CA ASN A 352 4.21 8.05 -40.15
C ASN A 352 5.24 8.76 -39.25
N ALA A 353 6.04 8.08 -38.42
CA ALA A 353 7.27 7.34 -38.74
C ALA A 353 8.51 8.26 -38.94
N CYS A 354 9.67 7.75 -38.48
CA CYS A 354 11.06 8.16 -38.81
C CYS A 354 11.89 9.08 -37.86
N TRP A 355 12.81 8.40 -37.15
CA TRP A 355 14.23 8.76 -36.85
C TRP A 355 14.64 9.80 -35.77
N LEU A 356 15.64 9.35 -34.98
CA LEU A 356 16.54 10.07 -34.04
C LEU A 356 17.68 10.79 -34.82
N PRO A 357 18.76 11.31 -34.17
CA PRO A 357 18.86 12.42 -33.20
C PRO A 357 19.98 13.44 -33.59
N TRP A 358 20.12 14.63 -32.95
CA TRP A 358 21.44 15.15 -32.49
C TRP A 358 21.46 16.49 -31.73
N ASN A 359 22.62 16.73 -31.09
CA ASN A 359 23.05 17.92 -30.33
C ASN A 359 23.39 19.15 -31.18
N ARG A 360 23.26 20.34 -30.55
CA ARG A 360 24.16 21.53 -30.53
C ARG A 360 23.33 22.82 -30.38
N SER A 361 23.74 23.94 -29.79
CA SER A 361 24.80 24.34 -28.83
C SER A 361 24.84 25.88 -28.86
N ALA A 362 24.90 26.55 -27.70
CA ALA A 362 25.35 27.94 -27.49
C ALA A 362 24.62 29.10 -28.24
N GLY A 363 24.70 30.32 -27.68
CA GLY A 363 24.32 31.56 -28.40
C GLY A 363 23.59 32.65 -27.60
N ASP A 364 24.17 33.06 -26.48
CA ASP A 364 24.35 34.45 -25.97
C ASP A 364 23.46 35.66 -26.40
N HIS A 365 23.46 36.68 -25.53
CA HIS A 365 22.92 38.06 -25.65
C HIS A 365 21.39 38.22 -25.43
N GLY A 366 20.88 39.29 -24.78
CA GLY A 366 21.53 40.40 -24.08
C GLY A 366 20.65 41.68 -24.05
N ALA A 367 20.52 42.32 -22.87
CA ALA A 367 20.00 43.69 -22.63
C ALA A 367 18.53 44.03 -23.04
N SER A 368 17.65 44.32 -22.07
CA SER A 368 17.14 45.68 -21.69
C SER A 368 16.02 46.24 -22.61
N ASP A 369 14.87 46.78 -22.18
CA ASP A 369 14.60 47.70 -21.06
C ASP A 369 13.06 47.83 -20.79
N ARG A 370 12.70 48.65 -19.80
CA ARG A 370 11.41 49.28 -19.44
C ARG A 370 10.46 49.62 -20.62
N SER A 371 9.15 49.85 -20.46
CA SER A 371 8.16 49.68 -19.38
C SER A 371 6.78 50.11 -19.93
N ARG A 372 5.66 49.68 -19.32
CA ARG A 372 4.41 50.47 -19.17
C ARG A 372 3.37 49.73 -18.33
N HIS A 373 2.82 50.40 -17.32
CA HIS A 373 1.67 49.92 -16.56
C HIS A 373 0.36 50.20 -17.30
N THR A 374 -0.59 49.27 -17.19
CA THR A 374 -2.02 49.56 -16.98
C THR A 374 -2.67 48.31 -16.37
N GLY A 375 -3.23 48.43 -15.18
CA GLY A 375 -3.87 47.30 -14.48
C GLY A 375 -5.37 47.20 -14.76
N LEU A 376 -5.93 45.99 -14.64
CA LEU A 376 -7.37 45.79 -14.55
C LEU A 376 -7.74 44.64 -13.60
N ARG A 377 -8.44 45.06 -12.54
CA ARG A 377 -9.09 44.36 -11.43
C ARG A 377 -9.32 42.85 -11.54
N LEU A 378 -8.91 42.15 -10.48
CA LEU A 378 -9.50 40.87 -10.06
C LEU A 378 -11.00 41.05 -9.77
N CYS A 379 -11.82 40.15 -10.31
CA CYS A 379 -13.14 39.82 -9.77
C CYS A 379 -13.11 38.38 -9.26
N THR A 380 -13.56 38.20 -8.02
CA THR A 380 -13.68 36.92 -7.32
C THR A 380 -14.90 36.11 -7.79
N GLY A 381 -14.82 34.77 -7.81
CA GLY A 381 -16.02 33.94 -7.86
C GLY A 381 -15.82 32.46 -8.18
N CYS A 382 -16.37 31.59 -7.31
CA CYS A 382 -16.67 30.16 -7.50
C CYS A 382 -15.51 29.18 -7.75
N SER A 383 -14.94 28.67 -6.66
CA SER A 383 -14.30 27.34 -6.63
C SER A 383 -15.35 26.25 -6.85
N ILE A 384 -15.06 25.27 -7.72
CA ILE A 384 -15.84 24.02 -7.84
C ILE A 384 -15.00 22.89 -7.26
N TYR A 385 -15.56 22.16 -6.28
CA TYR A 385 -14.97 20.92 -5.78
C TYR A 385 -15.08 19.83 -6.84
N LEU A 386 -13.94 19.30 -7.30
CA LEU A 386 -13.86 18.06 -8.05
C LEU A 386 -13.40 16.95 -7.10
N HIS A 387 -14.28 16.00 -6.82
CA HIS A 387 -13.87 14.73 -6.23
C HIS A 387 -13.11 13.91 -7.28
N SER A 388 -11.81 13.73 -7.09
CA SER A 388 -11.06 12.68 -7.77
C SER A 388 -11.57 11.33 -7.26
N LEU A 389 -12.08 10.50 -8.17
CA LEU A 389 -12.20 9.06 -7.98
C LEU A 389 -11.23 8.42 -8.97
N ASP A 390 -10.31 7.61 -8.46
CA ASP A 390 -9.13 7.19 -9.20
C ASP A 390 -9.44 6.31 -10.41
N ASP A 391 -8.88 6.72 -11.56
CA ASP A 391 -9.16 6.12 -12.85
C ASP A 391 -8.21 4.94 -13.14
N TYR A 392 -8.47 3.79 -12.49
CA TYR A 392 -7.72 2.55 -12.71
C TYR A 392 -8.61 1.39 -13.22
N SER A 393 -9.26 1.57 -14.37
CA SER A 393 -9.80 0.42 -15.14
C SER A 393 -9.82 0.56 -16.67
N LEU A 394 -9.38 1.69 -17.24
CA LEU A 394 -9.64 2.03 -18.65
C LEU A 394 -8.69 1.40 -19.69
N SER A 395 -7.73 0.56 -19.28
CA SER A 395 -6.71 -0.03 -20.17
C SER A 395 -6.96 -1.49 -20.60
N ARG A 396 -8.03 -2.18 -20.15
CA ARG A 396 -8.30 -3.60 -20.52
C ARG A 396 -9.69 -3.92 -21.09
N CYS A 397 -10.58 -2.95 -21.31
CA CYS A 397 -11.94 -3.22 -21.83
C CYS A 397 -12.26 -2.69 -23.26
N LEU A 398 -11.38 -1.92 -23.91
CA LEU A 398 -11.68 -1.35 -25.23
C LEU A 398 -11.79 -2.35 -26.42
N PRO A 399 -11.08 -3.50 -26.46
CA PRO A 399 -11.18 -4.41 -27.62
C PRO A 399 -12.50 -5.19 -27.73
N LEU A 400 -13.24 -5.37 -26.64
CA LEU A 400 -14.41 -6.26 -26.60
C LEU A 400 -15.75 -5.56 -26.90
N LEU A 401 -15.86 -4.26 -26.61
CA LEU A 401 -17.07 -3.49 -26.93
C LEU A 401 -17.29 -3.28 -28.45
N PHE A 402 -16.23 -3.29 -29.26
CA PHE A 402 -16.33 -3.10 -30.71
C PHE A 402 -16.83 -4.34 -31.49
N ARG A 403 -16.73 -5.55 -30.94
CA ARG A 403 -17.25 -6.78 -31.58
C ARG A 403 -18.74 -7.03 -31.35
N ALA A 404 -19.35 -6.43 -30.33
CA ALA A 404 -20.79 -6.54 -30.06
C ALA A 404 -21.63 -5.61 -30.95
N ALA A 405 -21.09 -4.48 -31.40
CA ALA A 405 -21.81 -3.49 -32.20
C ALA A 405 -21.87 -3.78 -33.71
N THR A 406 -21.13 -4.78 -34.20
CA THR A 406 -21.02 -5.12 -35.65
C THR A 406 -21.71 -6.42 -36.04
N SER A 407 -22.26 -7.18 -35.08
CA SER A 407 -22.91 -8.48 -35.31
C SER A 407 -24.42 -8.41 -35.59
N THR A 408 -25.07 -7.25 -35.46
CA THR A 408 -26.50 -7.05 -35.74
C THR A 408 -26.81 -6.61 -37.18
N LEU A 409 -25.79 -6.54 -38.07
CA LEU A 409 -25.91 -6.00 -39.43
C LEU A 409 -25.58 -7.03 -40.54
N ARG A 410 -25.93 -8.30 -40.31
CA ARG A 410 -26.06 -9.33 -41.35
C ARG A 410 -27.15 -10.35 -41.00
N LEU A 411 -28.36 -10.16 -41.53
CA LEU A 411 -29.27 -11.26 -41.89
C LEU A 411 -30.41 -10.74 -42.78
N ARG A 412 -30.66 -11.47 -43.88
CA ARG A 412 -31.79 -11.36 -44.83
C ARG A 412 -31.85 -10.13 -45.75
N ARG A 413 -31.29 -10.30 -46.96
CA ARG A 413 -31.99 -9.90 -48.20
C ARG A 413 -33.16 -10.88 -48.42
N ASN A 414 -34.35 -10.37 -48.80
CA ASN A 414 -35.22 -10.89 -49.88
C ASN A 414 -36.62 -10.23 -49.86
N CYS A 415 -37.07 -9.79 -51.04
CA CYS A 415 -38.44 -9.37 -51.41
C CYS A 415 -38.99 -8.01 -50.87
N PRO A 416 -39.96 -7.38 -51.59
CA PRO A 416 -39.85 -5.95 -51.91
C PRO A 416 -41.03 -5.04 -51.49
N ASP A 417 -40.92 -3.76 -51.87
CA ASP A 417 -41.93 -2.69 -51.99
C ASP A 417 -42.61 -2.13 -50.72
N MET A 418 -42.34 -0.84 -50.42
CA MET A 418 -43.26 0.20 -49.89
C MET A 418 -42.50 1.52 -49.59
N PRO A 419 -43.12 2.72 -49.71
CA PRO A 419 -42.47 4.02 -49.54
C PRO A 419 -42.41 4.50 -48.06
N PRO A 420 -41.60 5.53 -47.73
CA PRO A 420 -41.27 5.87 -46.33
C PRO A 420 -42.28 6.82 -45.67
N THR A 421 -42.77 6.49 -44.47
CA THR A 421 -43.44 7.47 -43.57
C THR A 421 -43.28 7.16 -42.08
N LEU A 422 -43.27 8.24 -41.27
CA LEU A 422 -43.70 8.33 -39.86
C LEU A 422 -42.87 7.66 -38.74
N ILE A 423 -41.77 8.34 -38.39
CA ILE A 423 -41.58 9.03 -37.08
C ILE A 423 -42.03 8.30 -35.79
N GLY A 424 -41.03 7.98 -34.96
CA GLY A 424 -40.96 8.50 -33.59
C GLY A 424 -41.51 7.66 -32.44
N ARG A 425 -40.60 7.13 -31.62
CA ARG A 425 -40.70 7.01 -30.14
C ARG A 425 -39.32 6.68 -29.57
N GLY A 426 -38.73 7.64 -28.85
CA GLY A 426 -37.46 7.41 -28.15
C GLY A 426 -37.67 6.47 -26.96
N CYS A 427 -36.92 5.36 -26.91
CA CYS A 427 -36.82 4.53 -25.72
C CYS A 427 -35.61 4.97 -24.90
N ILE A 428 -35.82 5.37 -23.65
CA ILE A 428 -34.74 5.58 -22.68
C ILE A 428 -34.42 4.21 -22.06
N VAL A 429 -33.20 3.72 -22.29
CA VAL A 429 -32.70 2.49 -21.66
C VAL A 429 -31.97 2.87 -20.38
N ILE A 430 -32.51 2.47 -19.23
CA ILE A 430 -31.82 2.59 -17.93
C ILE A 430 -31.19 1.24 -17.62
N LEU A 431 -29.85 1.18 -17.63
CA LEU A 431 -29.10 0.01 -17.21
C LEU A 431 -28.85 0.07 -15.70
N ARG A 432 -29.42 -0.88 -14.93
CA ARG A 432 -28.96 -1.19 -13.57
C ARG A 432 -27.99 -2.36 -13.60
N ARG A 433 -26.97 -2.31 -12.75
CA ARG A 433 -26.08 -3.43 -12.45
C ARG A 433 -26.54 -4.06 -11.15
N ASP A 434 -27.07 -5.27 -11.21
CA ASP A 434 -27.28 -6.12 -10.02
C ASP A 434 -26.29 -7.29 -10.08
N LEU A 435 -25.45 -7.41 -9.05
CA LEU A 435 -24.60 -8.58 -8.82
C LEU A 435 -25.40 -9.57 -7.99
N SER A 436 -25.54 -10.81 -8.47
CA SER A 436 -26.06 -11.91 -7.65
C SER A 436 -25.18 -13.14 -7.80
N CYS A 437 -24.67 -13.65 -6.69
CA CYS A 437 -24.10 -14.98 -6.61
C CYS A 437 -25.25 -15.97 -6.42
N ARG A 438 -25.30 -17.03 -7.24
CA ARG A 438 -26.16 -18.18 -6.98
C ARG A 438 -25.28 -19.30 -6.44
N ASP A 439 -25.42 -19.58 -5.16
CA ASP A 439 -24.78 -20.74 -4.55
C ASP A 439 -25.34 -22.05 -5.12
N GLY A 440 -24.43 -22.97 -5.44
CA GLY A 440 -24.77 -24.27 -5.98
C GLY A 440 -25.02 -25.28 -4.87
N LYS A 441 -26.30 -25.68 -4.70
CA LYS A 441 -26.77 -26.86 -3.94
C LYS A 441 -26.44 -26.90 -2.43
N ALA A 442 -27.42 -26.53 -1.62
CA ALA A 442 -27.59 -27.11 -0.29
C ALA A 442 -28.05 -28.60 -0.39
N PRO A 443 -27.73 -29.47 0.58
CA PRO A 443 -28.32 -30.80 0.68
C PRO A 443 -29.82 -30.73 1.03
N GLY A 444 -30.57 -31.77 0.64
CA GLY A 444 -32.04 -31.81 0.78
C GLY A 444 -32.54 -31.99 2.22
N PRO A 445 -33.84 -31.75 2.47
CA PRO A 445 -34.43 -31.84 3.80
C PRO A 445 -34.56 -33.29 4.28
N CYS A 446 -34.28 -33.53 5.56
CA CYS A 446 -34.75 -34.73 6.24
C CYS A 446 -36.27 -34.65 6.43
N ALA A 447 -36.95 -35.79 6.26
CA ALA A 447 -38.35 -35.96 6.61
C ALA A 447 -38.47 -37.10 7.63
N ALA A 448 -39.29 -36.87 8.66
CA ALA A 448 -39.71 -37.81 9.72
C ALA A 448 -38.59 -38.55 10.47
#